data_AF-A0A7X6X968-F1
#
_entry.id   AF-A0A7X6X968-F1
#
_cell.length_a   1.000
_cell.length_b   1.000
_cell.length_c   1.000
_cell.angle_alpha   90.00
_cell.angle_beta   90.00
_cell.angle_gamma   90.00
#
_symmetry.space_group_name_H-M   'P 1'
#
loop_
_entity.id
_entity.type
_entity.pdbx_description
1 polymer ?
#
loop_
_entity_poly.entity_id
_entity_poly.type
_entity_poly.pdbx_seq_one_letter_code
_entity_poly.pdbx_strand_id
1 'polypeptide(L)'
;MKKGLAAVILAFLLIVAAIPAVVTAETIDTRTLATINKPGVVLVNTTWTADVTWYEFAFDADFEDDVWDEIYWMILNDEIGTSEEEMYEAMVWLITNNLEYYAFTTGNVTTEYVSAGVVGSGFIVTPDGYMVTNAHVVETDEDEMYMAFAWSAL
;
A
#
# COMPACT_ATOMS: atom_id res chain seq x y z
N MET A 1 19.50 81.12 -24.12
CA MET A 1 20.27 79.90 -24.49
C MET A 1 20.54 78.94 -23.33
N LYS A 2 20.63 79.37 -22.06
CA LYS A 2 20.96 78.48 -20.91
C LYS A 2 19.84 77.51 -20.47
N LYS A 3 18.57 77.89 -20.66
CA LYS A 3 17.41 77.06 -20.23
C LYS A 3 17.17 75.83 -21.14
N GLY A 4 17.52 75.91 -22.42
CA GLY A 4 17.39 74.79 -23.36
C GLY A 4 18.43 73.69 -23.13
N LEU A 5 19.66 74.06 -22.75
CA LEU A 5 20.73 73.11 -22.43
C LEU A 5 20.41 72.28 -21.19
N ALA A 6 19.82 72.90 -20.16
CA ALA A 6 19.41 72.21 -18.94
C ALA A 6 18.30 71.17 -19.18
N ALA A 7 17.35 71.48 -20.08
CA ALA A 7 16.27 70.56 -20.43
C ALA A 7 16.78 69.31 -21.17
N VAL A 8 17.79 69.48 -22.04
CA VAL A 8 18.39 68.37 -22.79
C VAL A 8 19.18 67.44 -21.86
N ILE A 9 19.91 67.99 -20.89
CA ILE A 9 20.66 67.19 -19.90
C ILE A 9 19.70 66.39 -19.00
N LEU A 10 18.59 67.01 -18.59
CA LEU A 10 17.57 66.33 -17.77
C LEU A 10 16.89 65.19 -18.53
N ALA A 11 16.58 65.40 -19.82
CA ALA A 11 16.02 64.37 -20.68
C ALA A 11 17.00 63.21 -20.88
N PHE A 12 18.29 63.49 -21.02
CA PHE A 12 19.32 62.46 -21.15
C PHE A 12 19.48 61.63 -19.86
N LEU A 13 19.45 62.27 -18.69
CA LEU A 13 19.50 61.59 -17.39
C LEU A 13 18.29 60.68 -17.16
N LEU A 14 17.09 61.11 -17.59
CA LEU A 14 15.88 60.29 -17.51
C LEU A 14 15.95 59.06 -18.42
N ILE A 15 16.55 59.17 -19.61
CA ILE A 15 16.74 58.04 -20.53
C ILE A 15 17.74 57.02 -19.96
N VAL A 16 18.83 57.49 -19.33
CA VAL A 16 19.82 56.61 -18.70
C VAL A 16 19.26 55.90 -17.46
N ALA A 17 18.41 56.58 -16.68
CA ALA A 17 17.73 55.98 -15.53
C ALA A 17 16.62 54.96 -15.90
N ALA A 18 16.13 55.00 -17.15
CA ALA A 18 15.12 54.08 -17.65
C ALA A 18 15.71 52.75 -18.19
N ILE A 19 17.03 52.57 -18.16
CA ILE A 19 17.66 51.32 -18.55
C ILE A 19 17.49 50.33 -17.39
N PRO A 20 16.69 49.25 -17.54
CA PRO A 20 16.52 48.27 -16.49
C PRO A 20 17.86 47.58 -16.23
N ALA A 21 18.31 47.61 -14.98
CA ALA A 21 19.46 46.83 -14.55
C ALA A 21 19.11 45.34 -14.72
N VAL A 22 19.69 44.70 -15.72
CA VAL A 22 19.63 43.24 -15.86
C VAL A 22 20.49 42.66 -14.75
N VAL A 23 19.86 42.38 -13.61
CA VAL A 23 20.45 41.58 -12.55
C VAL A 23 20.49 40.15 -13.07
N THR A 24 21.64 39.77 -13.61
CA THR A 24 21.99 38.37 -13.88
C THR A 24 22.05 37.68 -12.52
N ALA A 25 20.97 36.99 -12.16
CA ALA A 25 20.94 36.14 -10.98
C ALA A 25 22.05 35.09 -11.11
N GLU A 26 22.96 35.08 -10.15
CA GLU A 26 24.03 34.09 -10.06
C GLU A 26 23.39 32.69 -10.02
N THR A 27 23.81 31.80 -10.90
CA THR A 27 23.27 30.43 -10.98
C THR A 27 23.72 29.67 -9.74
N ILE A 28 22.89 29.66 -8.70
CA ILE A 28 23.14 28.87 -7.50
C ILE A 28 23.19 27.39 -7.91
N ASP A 29 24.35 26.76 -7.70
CA ASP A 29 24.53 25.33 -7.93
C ASP A 29 23.54 24.53 -7.08
N THR A 30 22.79 23.65 -7.73
CA THR A 30 21.83 22.71 -7.12
C THR A 30 22.44 21.93 -5.94
N ARG A 31 23.75 21.66 -5.96
CA ARG A 31 24.47 21.00 -4.86
C ARG A 31 24.59 21.87 -3.61
N THR A 32 24.75 23.17 -3.78
CA THR A 32 24.78 24.14 -2.67
C THR A 32 23.39 24.30 -2.05
N LEU A 33 22.33 24.30 -2.86
CA LEU A 33 20.94 24.27 -2.36
C LEU A 33 20.65 23.00 -1.54
N ALA A 34 21.07 21.83 -2.01
CA ALA A 34 20.90 20.57 -1.27
C ALA A 34 21.70 20.55 0.05
N THR A 35 22.90 21.13 0.06
CA THR A 35 23.75 21.21 1.27
C THR A 35 23.18 22.18 2.31
N ILE A 36 22.59 23.31 1.87
CA ILE A 36 21.94 24.28 2.76
C ILE A 36 20.62 23.72 3.30
N ASN A 37 19.81 23.08 2.46
CA ASN A 37 18.50 22.58 2.88
C ASN A 37 18.59 21.38 3.82
N LYS A 38 19.70 20.63 3.83
CA LYS A 38 19.83 19.33 4.53
C LYS A 38 18.52 18.55 4.39
N PRO A 39 18.19 18.08 3.17
CA PRO A 39 16.83 17.67 2.82
C PRO A 39 16.24 16.83 3.95
N GLY A 40 15.23 17.39 4.61
CA GLY A 40 14.63 16.77 5.78
C GLY A 40 14.10 15.41 5.37
N VAL A 41 14.69 14.36 5.94
CA VAL A 41 14.13 13.01 5.80
C VAL A 41 12.85 13.01 6.60
N VAL A 42 11.73 12.80 5.91
CA VAL A 42 10.40 12.74 6.51
C VAL A 42 9.94 11.30 6.57
N LEU A 43 9.16 10.99 7.60
CA LEU A 43 8.45 9.72 7.69
C LEU A 43 7.26 9.74 6.73
N VAL A 44 7.16 8.72 5.90
CA VAL A 44 6.03 8.48 5.01
C VAL A 44 5.26 7.31 5.58
N ASN A 45 3.98 7.51 5.87
CA ASN A 45 3.08 6.45 6.31
C ASN A 45 1.94 6.37 5.32
N THR A 46 1.83 5.23 4.64
CA THR A 46 0.75 4.95 3.70
C THR A 46 -0.17 3.94 4.34
N THR A 47 -1.46 4.25 4.36
CA THR A 47 -2.49 3.36 4.90
C THR A 47 -3.52 3.10 3.81
N TRP A 48 -3.72 1.83 3.50
CA TRP A 48 -4.80 1.33 2.66
C TRP A 48 -5.92 0.84 3.55
N THR A 49 -7.15 1.09 3.12
CA THR A 49 -8.36 0.74 3.86
C THR A 49 -9.30 0.00 2.93
N ALA A 50 -9.89 -1.08 3.41
CA ALA A 50 -10.85 -1.87 2.64
C ALA A 50 -11.99 -2.35 3.54
N ASP A 51 -13.17 -2.46 2.96
CA ASP A 51 -14.29 -3.18 3.54
C ASP A 51 -14.19 -4.63 3.06
N VAL A 52 -13.84 -5.55 3.97
CA VAL A 52 -13.74 -6.97 3.66
C VAL A 52 -15.02 -7.65 4.08
N THR A 53 -15.68 -8.30 3.13
CA THR A 53 -16.94 -8.99 3.33
C THR A 53 -16.74 -10.50 3.17
N TRP A 54 -17.08 -11.28 4.18
CA TRP A 54 -17.11 -12.73 4.10
C TRP A 54 -18.48 -13.29 4.48
N TYR A 55 -18.74 -14.47 3.95
CA TYR A 55 -19.95 -15.22 4.20
C TYR A 55 -19.70 -16.17 5.36
N GLU A 56 -20.61 -16.17 6.32
CA GLU A 56 -20.62 -17.22 7.33
C GLU A 56 -21.02 -18.54 6.66
N PHE A 57 -20.31 -19.60 7.03
CA PHE A 57 -20.60 -20.96 6.62
C PHE A 57 -20.88 -21.81 7.85
N ALA A 58 -21.72 -22.82 7.67
CA ALA A 58 -22.00 -23.86 8.63
C ALA A 58 -21.77 -25.22 7.98
N PHE A 59 -21.55 -26.22 8.82
CA PHE A 59 -21.42 -27.60 8.40
C PHE A 59 -22.75 -28.34 8.57
N ASP A 60 -22.99 -29.28 7.68
CA ASP A 60 -24.08 -30.26 7.86
C ASP A 60 -23.85 -31.06 9.15
N ALA A 61 -24.94 -31.45 9.81
CA ALA A 61 -24.88 -32.15 11.09
C ALA A 61 -24.30 -33.57 10.95
N ASP A 62 -24.48 -34.18 9.78
CA ASP A 62 -24.03 -35.55 9.52
C ASP A 62 -22.55 -35.60 9.11
N PHE A 63 -21.89 -34.45 8.91
CA PHE A 63 -20.50 -34.35 8.44
C PHE A 63 -19.49 -35.14 9.28
N GLU A 64 -19.57 -35.02 10.60
CA GLU A 64 -18.63 -35.72 11.49
C GLU A 64 -18.81 -37.24 11.38
N ASP A 65 -20.06 -37.71 11.38
CA ASP A 65 -20.39 -39.13 11.27
C ASP A 65 -19.97 -39.69 9.91
N ASP A 66 -20.23 -38.96 8.81
CA ASP A 66 -19.84 -39.36 7.46
C ASP A 66 -18.30 -39.45 7.29
N VAL A 67 -17.55 -38.52 7.89
CA VAL A 67 -16.07 -38.59 7.89
C VAL A 67 -15.58 -39.80 8.67
N TRP A 68 -16.17 -40.09 9.83
CA TRP A 68 -15.81 -41.27 10.62
C TRP A 68 -16.14 -42.59 9.92
N ASP A 69 -17.31 -42.67 9.29
CA ASP A 69 -17.72 -43.85 8.54
C ASP A 69 -16.80 -44.09 7.34
N GLU A 70 -16.39 -43.05 6.63
CA GLU A 70 -15.47 -43.18 5.51
C GLU A 70 -14.07 -43.64 5.96
N ILE A 71 -13.53 -43.08 7.05
CA ILE A 71 -12.26 -43.57 7.64
C ILE A 71 -12.38 -45.05 8.02
N TYR A 72 -13.52 -45.45 8.59
CA TYR A 72 -13.77 -46.85 8.93
C TYR A 72 -13.78 -47.76 7.69
N TRP A 73 -14.40 -47.33 6.59
CA TRP A 73 -14.36 -48.05 5.32
C TRP A 73 -12.96 -48.13 4.72
N MET A 74 -12.17 -47.05 4.77
CA MET A 74 -10.79 -47.03 4.30
C MET A 74 -9.91 -48.03 5.08
N ILE A 75 -10.12 -48.16 6.40
CA ILE A 75 -9.44 -49.18 7.23
C ILE A 75 -9.88 -50.60 6.82
N LEU A 76 -11.18 -50.83 6.62
CA LEU A 76 -11.69 -52.15 6.22
C LEU A 76 -11.22 -52.58 4.83
N ASN A 77 -11.01 -51.62 3.93
CA ASN A 77 -10.50 -51.85 2.58
C ASN A 77 -8.97 -51.92 2.50
N ASP A 78 -8.27 -51.82 3.64
CA ASP A 78 -6.80 -51.85 3.72
C ASP A 78 -6.12 -50.69 2.97
N GLU A 79 -6.83 -49.56 2.80
CA GLU A 79 -6.32 -48.34 2.15
C GLU A 79 -5.45 -47.51 3.10
N ILE A 80 -5.80 -47.52 4.38
CA ILE A 80 -5.04 -46.89 5.46
C ILE A 80 -4.89 -47.87 6.63
N GLY A 81 -3.78 -47.76 7.36
CA GLY A 81 -3.61 -48.53 8.59
C GLY A 81 -4.43 -47.98 9.76
N THR A 82 -4.37 -48.67 10.89
CA THR A 82 -5.05 -48.28 12.14
C THR A 82 -4.18 -47.39 13.03
N SER A 83 -3.10 -46.82 12.50
CA SER A 83 -2.26 -45.91 13.29
C SER A 83 -2.94 -44.55 13.42
N GLU A 84 -2.67 -43.86 14.54
CA GLU A 84 -3.26 -42.54 14.80
C GLU A 84 -2.85 -41.51 13.74
N GLU A 85 -1.61 -41.56 13.27
CA GLU A 85 -1.09 -40.68 12.21
C GLU A 85 -1.84 -40.87 10.89
N GLU A 86 -1.99 -42.11 10.43
CA GLU A 86 -2.70 -42.42 9.18
C GLU A 86 -4.18 -42.02 9.24
N MET A 87 -4.83 -42.22 10.38
CA MET A 87 -6.22 -41.79 10.57
C MET A 87 -6.36 -40.26 10.53
N TYR A 88 -5.43 -39.50 11.12
CA TYR A 88 -5.47 -38.04 11.05
C TYR A 88 -5.18 -37.51 9.65
N GLU A 89 -4.21 -38.10 8.93
CA GLU A 89 -3.95 -37.75 7.53
C GLU A 89 -5.17 -38.01 6.66
N ALA A 90 -5.82 -39.17 6.83
CA ALA A 90 -7.06 -39.52 6.14
C ALA A 90 -8.19 -38.53 6.49
N MET A 91 -8.35 -38.19 7.77
CA MET A 91 -9.34 -37.20 8.21
C MET A 91 -9.12 -35.84 7.53
N VAL A 92 -7.89 -35.32 7.56
CA VAL A 92 -7.57 -34.04 6.91
C VAL A 92 -7.82 -34.11 5.42
N TRP A 93 -7.46 -35.22 4.77
CA TRP A 93 -7.68 -35.42 3.34
C TRP A 93 -9.18 -35.44 3.01
N LEU A 94 -10.00 -36.15 3.79
CA LEU A 94 -11.44 -36.23 3.62
C LEU A 94 -12.12 -34.89 3.80
N ILE A 95 -11.76 -34.16 4.87
CA ILE A 95 -12.30 -32.83 5.13
C ILE A 95 -11.95 -31.89 3.98
N THR A 96 -10.69 -31.91 3.52
CA THR A 96 -10.23 -30.99 2.48
C THR A 96 -10.88 -31.27 1.12
N ASN A 97 -11.06 -32.55 0.76
CA ASN A 97 -11.64 -32.91 -0.54
C ASN A 97 -13.17 -32.91 -0.56
N ASN A 98 -13.83 -33.10 0.59
CA ASN A 98 -15.29 -33.16 0.65
C ASN A 98 -15.93 -31.92 1.29
N LEU A 99 -15.14 -30.91 1.67
CA LEU A 99 -15.66 -29.69 2.31
C LEU A 99 -16.82 -29.06 1.54
N GLU A 100 -16.76 -29.11 0.20
CA GLU A 100 -17.77 -28.53 -0.68
C GLU A 100 -19.17 -29.15 -0.53
N TYR A 101 -19.27 -30.40 -0.09
CA TYR A 101 -20.55 -31.09 0.08
C TYR A 101 -21.20 -30.79 1.43
N TYR A 102 -20.38 -30.46 2.44
CA TYR A 102 -20.84 -30.30 3.81
C TYR A 102 -20.88 -28.84 4.26
N ALA A 103 -20.08 -27.97 3.66
CA ALA A 103 -20.10 -26.54 3.96
C ALA A 103 -21.18 -25.83 3.14
N PHE A 104 -22.11 -25.19 3.82
CA PHE A 104 -23.11 -24.33 3.19
C PHE A 104 -23.08 -22.93 3.78
N THR A 105 -23.41 -21.93 2.96
CA THR A 105 -23.54 -20.56 3.46
C THR A 105 -24.82 -20.43 4.29
N THR A 106 -24.71 -19.81 5.46
CA THR A 106 -25.89 -19.47 6.28
C THR A 106 -26.67 -18.29 5.70
N GLY A 107 -26.11 -17.61 4.69
CA GLY A 107 -26.63 -16.37 4.12
C GLY A 107 -26.31 -15.13 4.97
N ASN A 108 -25.70 -15.32 6.15
CA ASN A 108 -25.19 -14.21 6.94
C ASN A 108 -23.90 -13.69 6.33
N VAL A 109 -23.79 -12.36 6.35
CA VAL A 109 -22.66 -11.64 5.79
C VAL A 109 -22.08 -10.77 6.88
N THR A 110 -20.79 -10.93 7.14
CA THR A 110 -20.04 -10.06 8.03
C THR A 110 -19.16 -9.18 7.17
N THR A 111 -19.19 -7.87 7.44
CA THR A 111 -18.29 -6.91 6.81
C THR A 111 -17.47 -6.23 7.90
N GLU A 112 -16.16 -6.29 7.75
CA GLU A 112 -15.23 -5.64 8.65
C GLU A 112 -14.40 -4.58 7.93
N TYR A 113 -14.19 -3.48 8.63
CA TYR A 113 -13.34 -2.40 8.17
C TYR A 113 -11.90 -2.70 8.57
N VAL A 114 -11.05 -2.96 7.58
CA VAL A 114 -9.66 -3.30 7.80
C VAL A 114 -8.72 -2.24 7.22
N SER A 115 -7.52 -2.15 7.81
CA SER A 115 -6.47 -1.27 7.33
C SER A 115 -5.12 -1.96 7.33
N ALA A 116 -4.41 -1.85 6.21
CA ALA A 116 -3.02 -2.28 6.07
C ALA A 116 -2.17 -1.03 5.80
N GLY A 117 -0.91 -1.03 6.23
CA GLY A 117 -0.07 0.12 6.00
C GLY A 117 1.41 -0.20 5.93
N VAL A 118 2.12 0.62 5.17
CA VAL A 118 3.57 0.57 5.02
C VAL A 118 4.15 1.90 5.47
N VAL A 119 5.22 1.80 6.27
CA VAL A 119 5.99 2.94 6.74
C VAL A 119 7.32 2.97 6.00
N GLY A 120 7.67 4.14 5.49
CA GLY A 120 8.94 4.38 4.83
C GLY A 120 9.48 5.78 5.12
N SER A 121 10.49 6.15 4.34
CA SER A 121 11.09 7.47 4.40
C SER A 121 11.11 8.11 3.03
N GLY A 122 11.08 9.44 3.01
CA GLY A 122 11.19 10.23 1.80
C GLY A 122 11.94 11.51 2.06
N PHE A 123 12.33 12.20 0.99
CA PHE A 123 12.91 13.53 1.07
C PHE A 123 12.39 14.43 -0.04
N ILE A 124 12.26 15.72 0.26
CA ILE A 124 11.71 16.73 -0.64
C ILE A 124 12.81 17.15 -1.63
N VAL A 125 12.51 17.06 -2.92
CA VAL A 125 13.47 17.34 -4.01
C VAL A 125 13.25 18.70 -4.66
N THR A 126 12.09 19.32 -4.47
CA THR A 126 11.75 20.59 -5.09
C THR A 126 11.09 21.57 -4.10
N PRO A 127 11.26 22.90 -4.28
CA PRO A 127 10.67 23.89 -3.37
C PRO A 127 9.13 23.93 -3.35
N ASP A 128 8.47 23.42 -4.38
CA ASP A 128 7.02 23.25 -4.51
C ASP A 128 6.49 21.98 -3.82
N GLY A 129 7.36 21.17 -3.21
CA GLY A 129 6.97 20.09 -2.30
C GLY A 129 6.91 18.69 -2.92
N TYR A 130 7.45 18.47 -4.13
CA TYR A 130 7.59 17.10 -4.64
C TYR A 130 8.60 16.32 -3.80
N MET A 131 8.21 15.09 -3.46
CA MET A 131 8.97 14.18 -2.62
C MET A 131 9.33 12.93 -3.40
N VAL A 132 10.52 12.40 -3.15
CA VAL A 132 10.93 11.08 -3.62
C VAL A 132 10.94 10.11 -2.43
N THR A 133 10.32 8.95 -2.63
CA THR A 133 10.32 7.81 -1.71
C THR A 133 10.44 6.51 -2.52
N ASN A 134 10.51 5.38 -1.84
CA ASN A 134 10.53 4.08 -2.51
C ASN A 134 9.12 3.75 -3.05
N ALA A 135 9.05 3.10 -4.21
CA ALA A 135 7.78 2.72 -4.83
C ALA A 135 6.89 1.88 -3.89
N HIS A 136 7.46 0.87 -3.23
CA HIS A 136 6.73 0.00 -2.28
C HIS A 136 6.12 0.73 -1.07
N VAL A 137 6.54 1.98 -0.80
CA VAL A 137 5.97 2.79 0.29
C VAL A 137 4.67 3.45 -0.14
N VAL A 138 4.45 3.65 -1.44
CA VAL A 138 3.27 4.34 -2.00
C VAL A 138 2.41 3.44 -2.89
N GLU A 139 2.99 2.39 -3.42
CA GLU A 139 2.37 1.41 -4.32
C GLU A 139 2.79 0.03 -3.85
N THR A 140 1.83 -0.72 -3.31
CA THR A 140 2.07 -2.10 -2.87
C THR A 140 1.48 -3.06 -3.90
N ASP A 141 2.04 -4.26 -3.99
CA ASP A 141 1.50 -5.31 -4.83
C ASP A 141 0.09 -5.73 -4.37
N GLU A 142 -0.83 -5.95 -5.31
CA GLU A 142 -2.22 -6.26 -4.99
C GLU A 142 -2.35 -7.57 -4.19
N ASP A 143 -1.54 -8.59 -4.50
CA ASP A 143 -1.59 -9.88 -3.81
C ASP A 143 -1.09 -9.74 -2.36
N GLU A 144 -0.01 -8.99 -2.15
CA GLU A 144 0.50 -8.68 -0.81
C GLU A 144 -0.51 -7.86 0.01
N MET A 145 -1.20 -6.90 -0.63
CA MET A 145 -2.24 -6.09 0.01
C MET A 145 -3.46 -6.92 0.43
N TYR A 146 -3.96 -7.77 -0.47
CA TYR A 146 -5.09 -8.64 -0.19
C TYR A 146 -4.79 -9.63 0.91
N MET A 147 -3.58 -10.18 0.91
CA MET A 147 -3.11 -11.04 2.00
C MET A 147 -3.08 -10.26 3.32
N ALA A 148 -2.53 -9.04 3.34
CA ALA A 148 -2.48 -8.20 4.54
C ALA A 148 -3.89 -7.90 5.09
N PHE A 149 -4.86 -7.64 4.21
CA PHE A 149 -6.26 -7.46 4.61
C PHE A 149 -6.88 -8.75 5.17
N ALA A 150 -6.63 -9.90 4.54
CA ALA A 150 -7.11 -11.19 5.04
C ALA A 150 -6.59 -11.52 6.44
N TRP A 151 -5.29 -11.27 6.71
CA TRP A 151 -4.71 -11.44 8.05
C TRP A 151 -5.27 -10.49 9.10
N SER A 152 -5.72 -9.30 8.69
CA SER A 152 -6.30 -8.31 9.61
C SER A 152 -7.78 -8.54 9.92
N ALA A 153 -8.46 -9.35 9.09
CA ALA A 153 -9.88 -9.68 9.21
C ALA A 153 -10.14 -10.98 10.01
N LEU A 154 -9.08 -11.75 10.32
CA LEU A 154 -9.12 -12.99 11.12
C LEU A 154 -8.72 -12.71 12.58
#